data_AF-B3RIK4-F1
#
_entry.id   AF-B3RIK4-F1
#
_cell.length_a   1.000
_cell.length_b   1.000
_cell.length_c   1.000
_cell.angle_alpha   90.00
_cell.angle_beta   90.00
_cell.angle_gamma   90.00
#
_symmetry.space_group_name_H-M   'P 1'
#
loop_
_entity.id
_entity.type
_entity.pdbx_description
1 polymer ?
#
loop_
_entity_poly.entity_id
_entity_poly.type
_entity_poly.pdbx_seq_one_letter_code
_entity_poly.pdbx_strand_id
1 'polypeptide(L)'
;MGLRKDPLGFFCLALTYGIVIFSDYCFIVHTVMPVLSASLWGSFHIIVFNVFVFLLVYSHFVATTADPGFVPLPTIKLDFSDQRMQGAIKTPQGSEWSLCTKCETYRPPRAHHCRTCSRCIRKMDHHCPWINNCVGECNQKYFILFLLYTAMASVYAIIFCIVLFMAKCDNCDENSPRHVHIIFSTILITFAFVFALFTILILYDQITSILTDITSVEYVKKENRSRILKSKMALLSEVFGRGMEQTYTKLQCLDYIAIFTSFLLLKLVLFCNCDRKLLDLATSILWGFRFYNGNKYHV
;
A
#
# COMPACT_ATOMS: atom_id res chain seq x y z
N MET A 1 -19.19 -6.54 6.26
CA MET A 1 -18.65 -5.36 5.56
C MET A 1 -19.46 -5.18 4.30
N GLY A 2 -20.34 -4.17 4.23
CA GLY A 2 -21.18 -3.97 3.03
C GLY A 2 -20.29 -3.73 1.81
N LEU A 3 -20.61 -4.36 0.67
CA LEU A 3 -19.87 -4.21 -0.57
C LEU A 3 -19.85 -2.73 -0.97
N ARG A 4 -18.68 -2.09 -0.91
CA ARG A 4 -18.49 -0.69 -1.29
C ARG A 4 -18.82 -0.53 -2.77
N LYS A 5 -19.86 0.22 -3.12
CA LYS A 5 -20.21 0.52 -4.51
C LYS A 5 -19.38 1.69 -5.03
N ASP A 6 -18.08 1.47 -5.23
CA ASP A 6 -17.15 2.41 -5.87
C ASP A 6 -16.55 1.77 -7.13
N PRO A 7 -17.23 1.86 -8.29
CA PRO A 7 -16.75 1.27 -9.54
C PRO A 7 -15.37 1.78 -9.96
N LEU A 8 -15.10 3.07 -9.71
CA LEU A 8 -13.80 3.67 -9.96
C LEU A 8 -12.73 3.05 -9.07
N GLY A 9 -13.05 2.85 -7.79
CA GLY A 9 -12.15 2.15 -6.86
C GLY A 9 -11.79 0.74 -7.33
N PHE A 10 -12.75 -0.06 -7.80
CA PHE A 10 -12.45 -1.40 -8.35
C PHE A 10 -11.58 -1.36 -9.60
N PHE A 11 -11.86 -0.42 -10.51
CA PHE A 11 -11.02 -0.20 -11.68
C PHE A 11 -9.58 0.17 -11.30
N CYS A 12 -9.41 1.10 -10.36
CA CYS A 12 -8.09 1.49 -9.87
C CYS A 12 -7.35 0.31 -9.21
N LEU A 13 -8.03 -0.54 -8.43
CA LEU A 13 -7.40 -1.74 -7.86
C LEU A 13 -6.90 -2.70 -8.94
N ALA A 14 -7.75 -3.01 -9.93
CA ALA A 14 -7.38 -3.89 -11.03
C ALA A 14 -6.19 -3.32 -11.82
N LEU A 15 -6.21 -2.01 -12.08
CA LEU A 15 -5.13 -1.30 -12.74
C LEU A 15 -3.83 -1.35 -11.92
N THR A 16 -3.87 -1.09 -10.61
CA THR A 16 -2.70 -1.16 -9.72
C THR A 16 -2.03 -2.54 -9.80
N TYR A 17 -2.78 -3.62 -9.61
CA TYR A 17 -2.20 -4.97 -9.65
C TYR A 17 -1.75 -5.37 -11.06
N GLY A 18 -2.48 -4.97 -12.10
CA GLY A 18 -2.08 -5.19 -13.49
C GLY A 18 -0.75 -4.53 -13.83
N ILE A 19 -0.55 -3.27 -13.40
CA ILE A 19 0.70 -2.53 -13.60
C ILE A 19 1.84 -3.18 -12.82
N VAL A 20 1.63 -3.56 -11.56
CA VAL A 20 2.68 -4.23 -10.76
C VAL A 20 3.14 -5.54 -11.42
N ILE A 21 2.20 -6.38 -11.86
CA ILE A 21 2.51 -7.64 -12.55
C ILE A 21 3.24 -7.37 -13.86
N PHE A 22 2.76 -6.40 -14.65
CA PHE A 22 3.40 -6.03 -15.91
C PHE A 22 4.81 -5.48 -15.71
N SER A 23 5.03 -4.62 -14.72
CA SER A 23 6.35 -4.07 -14.39
C SER A 23 7.32 -5.16 -13.94
N ASP A 24 6.87 -6.12 -13.13
CA ASP A 24 7.68 -7.27 -12.71
C ASP A 24 8.05 -8.18 -13.90
N TYR A 25 7.10 -8.46 -14.78
CA TYR A 25 7.36 -9.17 -16.04
C TYR A 25 8.40 -8.45 -16.89
N CYS A 26 8.23 -7.15 -17.14
CA CYS A 26 9.17 -6.35 -17.93
C CYS A 26 10.58 -6.33 -17.30
N PHE A 27 10.66 -6.10 -15.99
CA PHE A 27 11.93 -6.03 -15.29
C PHE A 27 12.70 -7.36 -15.35
N ILE A 28 12.03 -8.49 -15.09
CA ILE A 28 12.71 -9.79 -15.09
C ILE A 28 13.02 -10.25 -16.52
N VAL A 29 12.01 -10.25 -17.39
CA VAL A 29 12.10 -10.88 -18.72
C VAL A 29 12.81 -10.03 -19.74
N HIS A 30 12.53 -8.73 -19.73
CA HIS A 30 13.04 -7.84 -20.76
C HIS A 30 14.25 -7.03 -20.32
N THR A 31 14.55 -6.97 -19.02
CA THR A 31 15.69 -6.19 -18.49
C THR A 31 16.76 -7.08 -17.86
N VAL A 32 16.43 -7.95 -16.89
CA VAL A 32 17.46 -8.75 -16.17
C VAL A 32 17.92 -9.98 -16.96
N MET A 33 17.00 -10.84 -17.42
CA MET A 33 17.34 -12.10 -18.12
C MET A 33 18.25 -11.93 -19.35
N PRO A 34 18.03 -10.95 -20.23
CA PRO A 34 18.84 -10.80 -21.44
C PRO A 34 20.30 -10.45 -21.16
N VAL A 35 20.59 -9.81 -20.02
CA VAL A 35 21.93 -9.28 -19.71
C VAL A 35 22.64 -10.08 -18.62
N LEU A 36 21.91 -10.59 -17.61
CA LEU A 36 22.49 -11.16 -16.40
C LEU A 36 22.06 -12.61 -16.12
N SER A 37 21.43 -13.30 -17.07
CA SER A 37 20.97 -14.71 -16.90
C SER A 37 22.08 -15.66 -16.46
N ALA A 38 23.31 -15.48 -16.96
CA ALA A 38 24.46 -16.31 -16.60
C ALA A 38 25.18 -15.87 -15.30
N SER A 39 24.69 -14.82 -14.62
CA SER A 39 25.38 -14.19 -13.49
C SER A 39 24.55 -14.26 -12.21
N LEU A 40 25.23 -14.51 -11.08
CA LEU A 40 24.62 -14.42 -9.75
C LEU A 40 24.03 -13.03 -9.46
N TRP A 41 24.58 -11.98 -10.10
CA TRP A 41 24.04 -10.63 -10.02
C TRP A 41 22.61 -10.53 -10.55
N GLY A 42 22.24 -11.33 -11.56
CA GLY A 42 20.87 -11.37 -12.06
C GLY A 42 19.89 -11.86 -10.99
N SER A 43 20.24 -12.93 -10.27
CA SER A 43 19.44 -13.44 -9.15
C SER A 43 19.33 -12.42 -8.02
N PHE A 44 20.42 -11.73 -7.69
CA PHE A 44 20.42 -10.66 -6.68
C PHE A 44 19.42 -9.54 -7.04
N HIS A 45 19.47 -9.03 -8.28
CA HIS A 45 18.56 -7.96 -8.72
C HIS A 45 17.10 -8.41 -8.75
N ILE A 46 16.82 -9.67 -9.15
CA ILE A 46 15.47 -10.25 -9.09
C ILE A 46 14.95 -10.30 -7.66
N ILE A 47 15.77 -10.77 -6.72
CA ILE A 47 15.40 -10.86 -5.30
C ILE A 47 15.10 -9.47 -4.74
N VAL A 48 16.01 -8.51 -4.93
CA VAL A 48 15.84 -7.14 -4.42
C VAL A 48 14.57 -6.49 -4.97
N PHE A 49 14.35 -6.56 -6.28
CA PHE A 49 13.15 -5.99 -6.90
C PHE A 49 11.87 -6.66 -6.39
N ASN A 50 11.87 -8.00 -6.27
CA ASN A 50 10.73 -8.75 -5.76
C ASN A 50 10.44 -8.48 -4.28
N VAL A 51 11.47 -8.19 -3.46
CA VAL A 51 11.26 -7.72 -2.09
C VAL A 51 10.51 -6.39 -2.07
N PHE A 52 10.87 -5.43 -2.94
CA PHE A 52 10.11 -4.18 -3.04
C PHE A 52 8.68 -4.39 -3.54
N VAL A 53 8.48 -5.23 -4.56
CA VAL A 53 7.15 -5.60 -5.06
C VAL A 53 6.31 -6.25 -3.96
N PHE A 54 6.89 -7.14 -3.16
CA PHE A 54 6.19 -7.78 -2.05
C PHE A 54 5.76 -6.78 -0.98
N LEU A 55 6.68 -5.92 -0.54
CA LEU A 55 6.38 -4.90 0.46
C LEU A 55 5.32 -3.91 -0.02
N LEU A 56 5.36 -3.54 -1.31
CA LEU A 56 4.35 -2.74 -1.99
C LEU A 56 2.99 -3.44 -1.97
N VAL A 57 2.90 -4.68 -2.45
CA VAL A 57 1.65 -5.43 -2.52
C VAL A 57 1.05 -5.68 -1.13
N TYR A 58 1.89 -6.03 -0.16
CA TYR A 58 1.47 -6.25 1.22
C TYR A 58 0.92 -4.97 1.85
N SER A 59 1.68 -3.87 1.81
CA SER A 59 1.22 -2.59 2.38
C SER A 59 -0.03 -2.06 1.69
N HIS A 60 -0.14 -2.21 0.36
CA HIS A 60 -1.34 -1.87 -0.39
C HIS A 60 -2.54 -2.72 0.04
N PHE A 61 -2.39 -4.04 0.10
CA PHE A 61 -3.45 -4.95 0.52
C PHE A 61 -3.98 -4.59 1.92
N VAL A 62 -3.09 -4.36 2.88
CA VAL A 62 -3.51 -3.94 4.22
C VAL A 62 -4.20 -2.58 4.18
N ALA A 63 -3.69 -1.59 3.43
CA ALA A 63 -4.36 -0.29 3.30
C ALA A 63 -5.79 -0.39 2.73
N THR A 64 -6.02 -1.32 1.80
CA THR A 64 -7.33 -1.53 1.14
C THR A 64 -8.35 -2.22 2.05
N THR A 65 -7.88 -3.11 2.93
CA THR A 65 -8.73 -3.99 3.76
C THR A 65 -8.88 -3.52 5.20
N ALA A 66 -7.89 -2.79 5.72
CA ALA A 66 -7.91 -2.28 7.09
C ALA A 66 -9.08 -1.31 7.31
N ASP A 67 -9.60 -1.35 8.54
CA ASP A 67 -10.52 -0.31 9.02
C ASP A 67 -9.76 1.03 9.06
N PRO A 68 -10.20 2.05 8.28
CA PRO A 68 -9.57 3.37 8.30
C PRO A 68 -9.79 4.13 9.60
N GLY A 69 -10.65 3.64 10.49
CA GLY A 69 -11.05 4.26 11.74
C GLY A 69 -12.52 4.66 11.73
N PHE A 70 -13.42 3.75 11.32
CA PHE A 70 -14.86 4.01 11.32
C PHE A 70 -15.36 4.45 12.70
N VAL A 71 -16.20 5.49 12.73
CA VAL A 71 -16.95 5.85 13.93
C VAL A 71 -18.06 4.81 14.13
N PRO A 72 -18.20 4.23 15.35
CA PRO A 72 -19.28 3.32 15.66
C PRO A 72 -20.65 3.94 15.40
N LEU A 73 -21.57 3.17 14.83
CA LEU A 73 -22.96 3.58 14.71
C LEU A 73 -23.65 3.33 16.05
N PRO A 74 -24.55 4.22 16.49
CA PRO A 74 -25.29 4.01 17.72
C PRO A 74 -26.25 2.83 17.57
N THR A 75 -26.38 2.04 18.63
CA THR A 75 -27.32 0.90 18.70
C THR A 75 -28.77 1.35 18.86
N ILE A 76 -28.98 2.57 19.36
CA ILE A 76 -30.28 3.20 19.56
C ILE A 76 -30.32 4.44 18.67
N LYS A 77 -31.41 4.63 17.93
CA LYS A 77 -31.63 5.85 17.15
C LYS A 77 -31.63 7.04 18.11
N LEU A 78 -30.72 7.98 17.87
CA LEU A 78 -30.68 9.22 18.65
C LEU A 78 -31.91 10.04 18.27
N ASP A 79 -32.73 10.42 19.26
CA ASP A 79 -33.81 11.36 19.05
C ASP A 79 -33.23 12.79 18.98
N PHE A 80 -33.35 13.42 17.81
CA PHE A 80 -32.83 14.76 17.53
C PHE A 80 -33.87 15.87 17.74
N SER A 81 -35.03 15.55 18.34
CA SER A 81 -36.12 16.49 18.62
C SER A 81 -35.70 17.65 19.55
N ASP A 82 -34.69 17.46 20.40
CA ASP A 82 -34.11 18.51 21.24
C ASP A 82 -33.04 19.33 20.49
N GLN A 83 -33.48 20.17 19.56
CA GLN A 83 -32.64 21.12 18.81
C GLN A 83 -31.92 22.21 19.66
N ARG A 84 -32.00 22.17 21.00
CA ARG A 84 -31.30 23.10 21.90
C ARG A 84 -29.81 22.81 22.12
N MET A 85 -29.28 21.69 21.61
CA MET A 85 -27.84 21.38 21.62
C MET A 85 -27.16 21.59 20.25
N GLN A 86 -27.69 22.49 19.41
CA GLN A 86 -26.98 22.98 18.21
C GLN A 86 -25.66 23.70 18.57
N GLY A 87 -25.48 24.10 19.83
CA GLY A 87 -24.18 24.46 20.37
C GLY A 87 -23.41 23.19 20.72
N ALA A 88 -22.29 22.97 20.05
CA ALA A 88 -21.30 21.94 20.37
C ALA A 88 -21.25 21.68 21.89
N ILE A 89 -21.32 20.41 22.30
CA ILE A 89 -20.97 20.05 23.68
C ILE A 89 -19.50 20.45 23.84
N LYS A 90 -19.27 21.63 24.41
CA LYS A 90 -17.94 22.18 24.66
C LYS A 90 -17.34 21.37 25.80
N THR A 91 -16.57 20.34 25.44
CA THR A 91 -15.67 19.73 26.40
C THR A 91 -14.64 20.79 26.84
N PRO A 92 -14.13 20.76 28.09
CA PRO A 92 -13.20 21.75 28.62
C PRO A 92 -11.88 21.91 27.82
N GLN A 93 -11.65 21.10 26.78
CA GLN A 93 -10.42 21.02 26.00
C GLN A 93 -10.54 21.57 24.57
N GLY A 94 -11.59 22.34 24.24
CA GLY A 94 -11.70 23.00 22.92
C GLY A 94 -11.88 22.02 21.74
N SER A 95 -12.25 20.77 22.03
CA SER A 95 -12.49 19.74 21.03
C SER A 95 -14.00 19.54 20.82
N GLU A 96 -14.58 20.35 19.94
CA GLU A 96 -16.02 20.32 19.68
C GLU A 96 -16.41 19.00 19.00
N TRP A 97 -17.16 18.16 19.72
CA TRP A 97 -17.93 17.07 19.15
C TRP A 97 -19.02 17.67 18.26
N SER A 98 -19.29 17.03 17.13
CA SER A 98 -20.28 17.51 16.15
C SER A 98 -21.24 16.39 15.78
N LEU A 99 -22.41 16.71 15.23
CA LEU A 99 -23.37 15.69 14.83
C LEU A 99 -23.24 15.36 13.33
N CYS A 100 -23.29 14.08 12.97
CA CYS A 100 -23.47 13.66 11.58
C CYS A 100 -24.91 13.18 11.37
N THR A 101 -25.71 13.97 10.65
CA THR A 101 -27.10 13.63 10.32
C THR A 101 -27.23 12.39 9.44
N LYS A 102 -26.26 12.15 8.55
CA LYS A 102 -26.27 10.98 7.64
C LYS A 102 -25.99 9.65 8.33
N CYS A 103 -25.16 9.67 9.37
CA CYS A 103 -24.81 8.49 10.16
C CYS A 103 -25.60 8.43 11.47
N GLU A 104 -26.46 9.42 11.73
CA GLU A 104 -27.21 9.61 12.97
C GLU A 104 -26.34 9.42 14.22
N THR A 105 -25.10 9.91 14.20
CA THR A 105 -24.10 9.65 15.26
C THR A 105 -23.32 10.90 15.63
N TYR A 106 -22.89 10.98 16.89
CA TYR A 106 -21.94 11.98 17.33
C TYR A 106 -20.57 11.69 16.73
N ARG A 107 -20.01 12.71 16.09
CA ARG A 107 -18.74 12.72 15.39
C ARG A 107 -17.66 13.24 16.34
N PRO A 108 -16.66 12.40 16.67
CA PRO A 108 -15.50 12.85 17.44
C PRO A 108 -14.78 14.02 16.76
N PRO A 109 -13.98 14.80 17.51
CA PRO A 109 -13.09 15.79 16.92
C PRO A 109 -12.26 15.21 15.77
N ARG A 110 -12.07 15.97 14.69
CA ARG A 110 -11.30 15.58 13.48
C ARG A 110 -11.89 14.41 12.68
N ALA A 111 -13.04 13.87 13.06
CA ALA A 111 -13.73 12.90 12.22
C ALA A 111 -14.54 13.61 11.12
N HIS A 112 -14.64 13.00 9.95
CA HIS A 112 -15.41 13.54 8.83
C HIS A 112 -16.21 12.43 8.14
N HIS A 113 -17.35 12.80 7.52
CA HIS A 113 -18.21 11.86 6.82
C HIS A 113 -17.73 11.70 5.37
N CYS A 114 -17.32 10.48 5.00
CA CYS A 114 -17.02 10.14 3.62
C CYS A 114 -18.29 9.69 2.91
N ARG A 115 -18.65 10.37 1.81
CA ARG A 115 -19.83 10.03 1.00
C ARG A 115 -19.68 8.64 0.36
N THR A 116 -18.50 8.36 -0.20
CA THR A 116 -18.22 7.09 -0.88
C THR A 116 -18.25 5.90 0.07
N CYS A 117 -17.64 6.04 1.26
CA CYS A 117 -17.69 5.00 2.29
C CYS A 117 -19.01 4.99 3.07
N SER A 118 -19.86 6.01 2.93
CA SER A 118 -21.13 6.19 3.66
C SER A 118 -20.99 6.06 5.19
N ARG A 119 -19.85 6.51 5.72
CA ARG A 119 -19.50 6.41 7.14
C ARG A 119 -18.65 7.59 7.57
N CYS A 120 -18.71 7.92 8.86
CA CYS A 120 -17.75 8.81 9.49
C CYS A 120 -16.42 8.09 9.76
N ILE A 121 -15.31 8.73 9.43
CA ILE A 121 -13.94 8.22 9.60
C ILE A 121 -13.21 9.15 10.57
N ARG A 122 -12.52 8.58 11.56
CA ARG A 122 -11.69 9.31 12.54
C ARG A 122 -10.39 9.79 11.88
N LYS A 123 -9.99 11.03 12.19
CA LYS A 123 -8.84 11.73 11.59
C LYS A 123 -8.80 11.50 10.06
N MET A 124 -9.94 11.71 9.41
CA MET A 124 -10.10 11.43 7.99
C MET A 124 -9.16 12.33 7.19
N ASP A 125 -8.31 11.73 6.36
CA ASP A 125 -7.53 12.47 5.40
C ASP A 125 -8.29 12.57 4.08
N HIS A 126 -8.39 11.49 3.30
CA HIS A 126 -9.14 11.51 2.05
C HIS A 126 -9.76 10.14 1.72
N HIS A 127 -10.66 10.11 0.75
CA HIS A 127 -11.06 8.86 0.09
C HIS A 127 -10.15 8.63 -1.11
N CYS A 128 -9.43 7.52 -1.11
CA CYS A 128 -8.46 7.22 -2.15
C CYS A 128 -8.99 6.10 -3.06
N PRO A 129 -9.27 6.38 -4.35
CA PRO A 129 -9.74 5.35 -5.27
C PRO A 129 -8.69 4.27 -5.51
N TRP A 130 -7.39 4.60 -5.44
CA TRP A 130 -6.28 3.66 -5.66
C TRP A 130 -6.20 2.53 -4.64
N ILE A 131 -6.66 2.75 -3.41
CA ILE A 131 -6.79 1.70 -2.39
C ILE A 131 -8.25 1.28 -2.16
N ASN A 132 -9.20 1.86 -2.91
CA ASN A 132 -10.65 1.68 -2.74
C ASN A 132 -11.09 1.76 -1.26
N ASN A 133 -10.52 2.71 -0.52
CA ASN A 133 -10.72 2.88 0.90
C ASN A 133 -10.43 4.33 1.32
N CYS A 134 -10.94 4.73 2.48
CA CYS A 134 -10.49 5.98 3.11
C CYS A 134 -9.08 5.81 3.67
N VAL A 135 -8.31 6.88 3.64
CA VAL A 135 -7.10 7.05 4.45
C VAL A 135 -7.51 7.78 5.73
N GLY A 136 -7.28 7.15 6.87
CA GLY A 136 -7.62 7.68 8.19
C GLY A 136 -6.67 7.17 9.27
N GLU A 137 -6.99 7.47 10.51
CA GLU A 137 -6.12 7.23 11.68
C GLU A 137 -5.56 5.80 11.76
N CYS A 138 -6.37 4.81 11.41
CA CYS A 138 -6.03 3.40 11.65
C CYS A 138 -5.34 2.70 10.47
N ASN A 139 -5.28 3.32 9.28
CA ASN A 139 -4.62 2.74 8.11
C ASN A 139 -3.61 3.66 7.40
N GLN A 140 -3.42 4.90 7.85
CA GLN A 140 -2.50 5.86 7.25
C GLN A 140 -1.06 5.33 7.15
N LYS A 141 -0.59 4.56 8.14
CA LYS A 141 0.73 3.90 8.11
C LYS A 141 0.92 3.03 6.86
N TYR A 142 -0.06 2.19 6.55
CA TYR A 142 0.02 1.26 5.42
C TYR A 142 -0.06 1.99 4.09
N PHE A 143 -0.85 3.07 4.02
CA PHE A 143 -0.87 3.96 2.86
C PHE A 143 0.50 4.60 2.60
N ILE A 144 1.18 5.10 3.63
CA ILE A 144 2.52 5.69 3.49
C ILE A 144 3.56 4.66 3.08
N LEU A 145 3.51 3.46 3.69
CA LEU A 145 4.39 2.36 3.31
C LEU A 145 4.17 1.96 1.83
N PHE A 146 2.92 1.89 1.38
CA PHE A 146 2.60 1.65 -0.02
C PHE A 146 3.22 2.68 -0.97
N LEU A 147 3.10 3.98 -0.65
CA LEU A 147 3.74 5.05 -1.44
C LEU A 147 5.27 4.90 -1.47
N LEU A 148 5.88 4.65 -0.30
CA LEU A 148 7.33 4.49 -0.16
C LEU A 148 7.85 3.29 -0.97
N TYR A 149 7.23 2.11 -0.82
CA TYR A 149 7.65 0.90 -1.53
C TYR A 149 7.42 1.01 -3.04
N THR A 150 6.37 1.72 -3.48
CA THR A 150 6.15 2.04 -4.90
C THR A 150 7.24 2.95 -5.46
N ALA A 151 7.60 4.00 -4.72
CA ALA A 151 8.70 4.89 -5.12
C ALA A 151 10.03 4.12 -5.18
N MET A 152 10.35 3.29 -4.19
CA MET A 152 11.58 2.50 -4.17
C MET A 152 11.65 1.50 -5.32
N ALA A 153 10.58 0.74 -5.60
CA ALA A 153 10.54 -0.18 -6.73
C ALA A 153 10.74 0.56 -8.07
N SER A 154 10.08 1.71 -8.22
CA SER A 154 10.15 2.52 -9.44
C SER A 154 11.54 3.12 -9.66
N VAL A 155 12.12 3.75 -8.63
CA VAL A 155 13.48 4.32 -8.68
C VAL A 155 14.51 3.23 -8.93
N TYR A 156 14.37 2.07 -8.30
CA TYR A 156 15.25 0.93 -8.54
C TYR A 156 15.21 0.47 -10.00
N ALA A 157 14.01 0.29 -10.57
CA ALA A 157 13.86 -0.08 -11.97
C ALA A 157 14.48 0.95 -12.93
N ILE A 158 14.28 2.26 -12.67
CA ILE A 158 14.87 3.34 -13.46
C ILE A 158 16.40 3.30 -13.41
N ILE A 159 16.98 3.28 -12.21
CA ILE A 159 18.44 3.27 -12.03
C ILE A 159 19.03 2.04 -12.71
N PHE A 160 18.43 0.87 -12.52
CA PHE A 160 18.90 -0.37 -13.11
C PHE A 160 18.88 -0.30 -14.64
N CYS A 161 17.78 0.17 -15.24
CA CYS A 161 17.71 0.31 -16.69
C CYS A 161 18.74 1.33 -17.21
N ILE A 162 18.92 2.48 -16.54
CA ILE A 162 19.92 3.49 -16.94
C ILE A 162 21.33 2.91 -16.90
N VAL A 163 21.69 2.20 -15.83
CA VAL A 163 23.00 1.54 -15.70
C VAL A 163 23.22 0.54 -16.83
N LEU A 164 22.21 -0.26 -17.16
CA LEU A 164 22.29 -1.21 -18.27
C LEU A 164 22.39 -0.52 -19.65
N PHE A 165 21.68 0.58 -19.87
CA PHE A 165 21.79 1.35 -21.12
C PHE A 165 23.17 2.00 -21.29
N MET A 166 23.80 2.41 -20.19
CA MET A 166 25.16 2.96 -20.20
C MET A 166 26.25 1.89 -20.30
N ALA A 167 25.97 0.66 -19.86
CA ALA A 167 26.89 -0.46 -19.99
C ALA A 167 27.05 -0.81 -21.48
N LYS A 168 28.22 -0.50 -22.04
CA LYS A 168 28.54 -0.73 -23.44
C LYS A 168 28.40 -2.22 -23.77
N CYS A 169 27.57 -2.54 -24.75
CA CYS A 169 27.38 -3.90 -25.23
C CYS A 169 28.40 -4.14 -26.36
N ASP A 170 29.52 -4.81 -26.03
CA ASP A 170 30.63 -5.04 -26.97
C ASP A 170 30.42 -6.30 -27.85
N ASN A 171 29.49 -7.20 -27.51
CA ASN A 171 29.22 -8.46 -28.23
C ASN A 171 27.72 -8.76 -28.34
N CYS A 172 26.96 -7.90 -29.01
CA CYS A 172 25.52 -8.06 -29.12
C CYS A 172 25.20 -8.83 -30.40
N ASP A 173 24.67 -10.04 -30.26
CA ASP A 173 24.18 -10.86 -31.37
C ASP A 173 23.05 -10.11 -32.11
N GLU A 174 23.27 -9.82 -33.40
CA GLU A 174 22.32 -9.11 -34.28
C GLU A 174 20.99 -9.86 -34.45
N ASN A 175 20.95 -11.17 -34.14
CA ASN A 175 19.77 -12.01 -34.29
C ASN A 175 18.86 -12.12 -33.05
N SER A 176 19.23 -11.52 -31.90
CA SER A 176 18.31 -11.46 -30.75
C SER A 176 17.20 -10.42 -31.01
N PRO A 177 15.97 -10.59 -30.48
CA PRO A 177 14.88 -9.60 -30.61
C PRO A 177 15.14 -8.35 -29.75
N ARG A 178 16.29 -7.71 -29.95
CA ARG A 178 16.78 -6.52 -29.26
C ARG A 178 15.76 -5.38 -29.24
N HIS A 179 15.05 -5.20 -30.35
CA HIS A 179 13.98 -4.21 -30.45
C HIS A 179 12.87 -4.43 -29.42
N VAL A 180 12.50 -5.69 -29.16
CA VAL A 180 11.47 -6.04 -28.17
C VAL A 180 11.95 -5.66 -26.77
N HIS A 181 13.18 -6.02 -26.40
CA HIS A 181 13.76 -5.68 -25.09
C HIS A 181 13.85 -4.17 -24.85
N ILE A 182 14.25 -3.41 -25.87
CA ILE A 182 14.33 -1.95 -25.81
C ILE A 182 12.94 -1.33 -25.64
N ILE A 183 11.95 -1.80 -26.40
CA ILE A 183 10.57 -1.30 -26.32
C ILE A 183 10.01 -1.53 -24.91
N PHE A 184 10.07 -2.76 -24.38
CA PHE A 184 9.56 -3.07 -23.05
C PHE A 184 10.32 -2.34 -21.94
N SER A 185 11.64 -2.19 -22.05
CA SER A 185 12.43 -1.40 -21.09
C SER A 185 12.09 0.09 -21.14
N THR A 186 11.80 0.63 -22.32
CA THR A 186 11.35 2.03 -22.48
C THR A 186 9.97 2.24 -21.84
N ILE A 187 9.03 1.31 -22.05
CA ILE A 187 7.71 1.34 -21.41
C ILE A 187 7.86 1.25 -19.88
N LEU A 188 8.71 0.34 -19.38
CA LEU A 188 8.98 0.18 -17.95
C LEU A 188 9.52 1.47 -17.32
N ILE A 189 10.55 2.10 -17.92
CA ILE A 189 11.10 3.37 -17.43
C ILE A 189 10.02 4.45 -17.43
N THR A 190 9.21 4.54 -18.48
CA THR A 190 8.17 5.57 -18.59
C THR A 190 7.14 5.43 -17.47
N PHE A 191 6.63 4.22 -17.24
CA PHE A 191 5.71 3.97 -16.12
C PHE A 191 6.39 4.18 -14.77
N ALA A 192 7.59 3.67 -14.58
CA ALA A 192 8.33 3.85 -13.33
C ALA A 192 8.56 5.34 -13.02
N PHE A 193 8.89 6.16 -14.02
CA PHE A 193 9.09 7.59 -13.82
C PHE A 193 7.79 8.29 -13.38
N VAL A 194 6.68 8.03 -14.08
CA VAL A 194 5.37 8.61 -13.76
C VAL A 194 4.93 8.20 -12.35
N PHE A 195 5.05 6.91 -12.00
CA PHE A 195 4.66 6.42 -10.68
C PHE A 195 5.62 6.89 -9.57
N ALA A 196 6.93 6.95 -9.82
CA ALA A 196 7.88 7.52 -8.87
C ALA A 196 7.55 8.98 -8.57
N LEU A 197 7.35 9.80 -9.60
CA LEU A 197 7.01 11.22 -9.43
C LEU A 197 5.70 11.36 -8.63
N PHE A 198 4.64 10.67 -9.06
CA PHE A 198 3.34 10.73 -8.41
C PHE A 198 3.40 10.30 -6.93
N THR A 199 4.04 9.17 -6.65
CA THR A 199 4.09 8.64 -5.28
C THR A 199 5.01 9.43 -4.36
N ILE A 200 6.12 9.97 -4.86
CA ILE A 200 7.01 10.85 -4.08
C ILE A 200 6.30 12.16 -3.71
N LEU A 201 5.53 12.75 -4.62
CA LEU A 201 4.79 13.98 -4.34
C LEU A 201 3.70 13.76 -3.28
N ILE A 202 2.93 12.67 -3.38
CA ILE A 202 1.93 12.33 -2.36
C ILE A 202 2.60 11.96 -1.04
N LEU A 203 3.72 11.24 -1.07
CA LEU A 203 4.47 10.91 0.14
C LEU A 203 4.96 12.17 0.85
N TYR A 204 5.48 13.15 0.10
CA TYR A 204 5.89 14.44 0.64
C TYR A 204 4.73 15.17 1.33
N ASP A 205 3.56 15.21 0.68
CA ASP A 205 2.34 15.79 1.25
C ASP A 205 1.92 15.07 2.55
N GLN A 206 1.84 13.74 2.53
CA GLN A 206 1.46 12.94 3.71
C GLN A 206 2.43 13.11 4.89
N ILE A 207 3.73 13.14 4.63
CA ILE A 207 4.73 13.40 5.68
C ILE A 207 4.57 14.81 6.23
N THR A 208 4.32 15.81 5.37
CA THR A 208 4.07 17.19 5.80
C THR A 208 2.80 17.28 6.65
N SER A 209 1.71 16.62 6.25
CA SER A 209 0.48 16.50 7.01
C SER A 209 0.69 15.88 8.40
N ILE A 210 1.52 14.84 8.50
CA ILE A 210 1.87 14.23 9.80
C ILE A 210 2.68 15.22 10.65
N LEU A 211 3.71 15.84 10.07
CA LEU A 211 4.62 16.72 10.82
C LEU A 211 3.96 18.03 11.25
N THR A 212 2.92 18.47 10.55
CA THR A 212 2.11 19.65 10.90
C THR A 212 0.88 19.30 11.73
N ASP A 213 0.57 18.00 11.89
CA ASP A 213 -0.66 17.45 12.44
C ASP A 213 -1.94 18.01 11.79
N ILE A 214 -1.90 18.23 10.46
CA ILE A 214 -3.01 18.73 9.64
C ILE A 214 -3.41 17.67 8.62
N THR A 215 -4.65 17.20 8.69
CA THR A 215 -5.24 16.38 7.62
C THR A 215 -5.63 17.26 6.42
N SER A 216 -5.68 16.69 5.23
CA SER A 216 -6.10 17.39 4.01
C SER A 216 -7.50 18.02 4.14
N VAL A 217 -8.44 17.38 4.85
CA VAL A 217 -9.76 17.98 5.12
C VAL A 217 -9.64 19.24 5.99
N GLU A 218 -8.82 19.19 7.04
CA GLU A 218 -8.60 20.33 7.95
C GLU A 218 -7.92 21.50 7.22
N TYR A 219 -6.95 21.19 6.34
CA TYR A 219 -6.29 22.18 5.50
C TYR A 219 -7.30 22.93 4.61
N VAL A 220 -8.16 22.19 3.91
CA VAL A 220 -9.18 22.78 3.02
C VAL A 220 -10.22 23.58 3.80
N LYS A 221 -10.63 23.11 4.98
CA LYS A 221 -11.65 23.79 5.79
C LYS A 221 -11.14 24.98 6.59
N LYS A 222 -9.82 25.22 6.62
CA LYS A 222 -9.18 26.28 7.42
C LYS A 222 -9.63 26.25 8.89
N GLU A 223 -9.78 25.05 9.47
CA GLU A 223 -10.19 24.91 10.87
C GLU A 223 -9.05 25.40 11.80
N ASN A 224 -9.19 26.63 12.32
CA ASN A 224 -8.29 27.20 13.33
C ASN A 224 -8.66 26.66 14.71
N ARG A 225 -7.92 25.64 15.17
CA ARG A 225 -8.08 25.05 16.52
C ARG A 225 -6.78 25.20 17.29
N SER A 226 -6.86 25.44 18.60
CA SER A 226 -5.68 25.41 19.48
C SER A 226 -5.08 24.00 19.48
N ARG A 227 -3.84 23.87 19.01
CA ARG A 227 -3.15 22.58 18.93
C ARG A 227 -2.14 22.49 20.06
N ILE A 228 -2.11 21.32 20.70
CA ILE A 228 -1.03 20.98 21.62
C ILE A 228 0.22 20.76 20.76
N LEU A 229 1.28 21.53 21.00
CA LEU A 229 2.56 21.29 20.34
C LEU A 229 3.09 19.93 20.77
N LYS A 230 3.21 19.03 19.79
CA LYS A 230 3.87 17.73 19.93
C LYS A 230 5.21 17.77 19.21
N SER A 231 6.19 16.99 19.69
CA SER A 231 7.45 16.83 18.97
C SER A 231 7.21 16.07 17.66
N LYS A 232 8.02 16.34 16.63
CA LYS A 232 7.95 15.62 15.33
C LYS A 232 8.04 14.10 15.50
N MET A 233 8.87 13.64 16.44
CA MET A 233 9.01 12.22 16.76
C MET A 233 7.73 11.63 17.39
N ALA A 234 7.05 12.38 18.26
CA ALA A 234 5.78 11.96 18.84
C ALA A 234 4.70 11.81 17.76
N LEU A 235 4.62 12.76 16.81
CA LEU A 235 3.67 12.71 15.69
C LEU A 235 3.93 11.51 14.77
N LEU A 236 5.19 11.21 14.46
CA LEU A 236 5.55 10.01 13.71
C LEU A 236 5.19 8.73 14.50
N SER A 237 5.47 8.70 15.80
CA SER A 237 5.13 7.57 16.66
C SER A 237 3.61 7.32 16.74
N GLU A 238 2.78 8.35 16.67
CA GLU A 238 1.32 8.18 16.63
C GLU A 238 0.82 7.41 15.41
N VAL A 239 1.52 7.54 14.28
CA VAL A 239 1.19 6.85 13.02
C VAL A 239 1.91 5.50 12.92
N PHE A 240 3.21 5.47 13.23
CA PHE A 240 4.07 4.30 13.01
C PHE A 240 4.21 3.38 14.22
N GLY A 241 4.07 3.93 15.44
CA GLY A 241 4.38 3.31 16.72
C GLY A 241 3.20 2.68 17.46
N ARG A 242 1.96 2.83 16.98
CA ARG A 242 0.84 2.00 17.49
C ARG A 242 1.15 0.53 17.16
N GLY A 243 1.42 -0.25 18.20
CA GLY A 243 1.61 -1.69 18.10
C GLY A 243 0.44 -2.34 17.38
N MET A 244 0.73 -3.36 16.57
CA MET A 244 -0.28 -4.12 15.83
C MET A 244 -1.20 -4.87 16.79
N GLU A 245 -2.23 -4.22 17.31
CA GLU A 245 -3.28 -4.86 18.10
C GLU A 245 -4.46 -5.28 17.20
N GLN A 246 -4.13 -5.89 16.06
CA GLN A 246 -5.09 -6.59 15.21
C GLN A 246 -4.53 -7.97 14.91
N THR A 247 -4.96 -8.97 15.69
CA THR A 247 -4.63 -10.41 15.56
C THR A 247 -4.76 -10.92 14.12
N TYR A 248 -5.64 -10.32 13.31
CA TYR A 248 -5.83 -10.59 11.88
C TYR A 248 -4.57 -10.36 11.02
N THR A 249 -3.73 -9.37 11.33
CA THR A 249 -2.54 -9.05 10.51
C THR A 249 -1.39 -10.04 10.67
N LYS A 250 -1.26 -10.72 11.81
CA LYS A 250 -0.16 -11.69 12.02
C LYS A 250 -0.34 -12.97 11.19
N LEU A 251 -1.57 -13.49 11.12
CA LEU A 251 -1.85 -14.70 10.35
C LEU A 251 -1.75 -14.42 8.84
N GLN A 252 -2.29 -13.27 8.40
CA GLN A 252 -2.13 -12.79 7.03
C GLN A 252 -0.65 -12.60 6.65
N CYS A 253 0.18 -12.01 7.53
CA CYS A 253 1.60 -11.81 7.23
C CYS A 253 2.34 -13.13 6.96
N LEU A 254 2.06 -14.19 7.74
CA LEU A 254 2.68 -15.51 7.55
C LEU A 254 2.26 -16.16 6.23
N ASP A 255 0.97 -16.12 5.88
CA ASP A 255 0.47 -16.63 4.60
C ASP A 255 1.09 -15.86 3.42
N TYR A 256 1.25 -14.54 3.53
CA TYR A 256 1.86 -13.70 2.50
C TYR A 256 3.36 -13.98 2.32
N ILE A 257 4.10 -14.18 3.41
CA ILE A 257 5.52 -14.55 3.34
C ILE A 257 5.67 -15.92 2.66
N ALA A 258 4.81 -16.89 2.97
CA ALA A 258 4.82 -18.20 2.34
C ALA A 258 4.51 -18.12 0.83
N ILE A 259 3.50 -17.34 0.45
CA ILE A 259 3.16 -17.08 -0.97
C ILE A 259 4.35 -16.40 -1.68
N PHE A 260 4.91 -15.36 -1.09
CA PHE A 260 6.04 -14.62 -1.64
C PHE A 260 7.27 -15.49 -1.85
N THR A 261 7.68 -16.24 -0.83
CA THR A 261 8.84 -17.13 -0.91
C THR A 261 8.64 -18.18 -2.00
N SER A 262 7.42 -18.72 -2.14
CA SER A 262 7.10 -19.72 -3.16
C SER A 262 7.14 -19.15 -4.59
N PHE A 263 6.55 -17.97 -4.82
CA PHE A 263 6.61 -17.30 -6.12
C PHE A 263 8.03 -16.83 -6.48
N LEU A 264 8.78 -16.32 -5.50
CA LEU A 264 10.17 -15.91 -5.70
C LEU A 264 11.04 -17.11 -6.07
N LEU A 265 10.89 -18.24 -5.36
CA LEU A 265 11.60 -19.47 -5.69
C LEU A 265 11.26 -19.97 -7.09
N LEU A 266 9.98 -19.96 -7.48
CA LEU A 266 9.57 -20.33 -8.83
C LEU A 266 10.25 -19.45 -9.90
N LYS A 267 10.29 -18.13 -9.68
CA LYS A 267 10.98 -17.19 -10.59
C LYS A 267 12.48 -17.45 -10.67
N LEU A 268 13.14 -17.74 -9.54
CA LEU A 268 14.56 -18.07 -9.51
C LEU A 268 14.87 -19.40 -10.20
N VAL A 269 14.00 -20.41 -10.07
CA VAL A 269 14.10 -21.68 -10.81
C VAL A 269 14.00 -21.44 -12.31
N LEU A 270 13.01 -20.66 -12.76
CA LEU A 270 12.85 -20.28 -14.16
C LEU A 270 14.04 -19.47 -14.69
N PHE A 271 14.61 -18.59 -13.85
CA PHE A 271 15.74 -17.74 -14.20
C PHE A 271 17.05 -18.52 -14.34
N CYS A 272 17.42 -19.34 -13.34
CA CYS A 272 18.69 -20.06 -13.33
C CYS A 272 18.67 -21.33 -14.19
N ASN A 273 17.51 -21.72 -14.76
CA ASN A 273 17.32 -23.00 -15.46
C ASN A 273 17.84 -24.19 -14.61
N CYS A 274 17.74 -24.05 -13.28
CA CYS A 274 18.50 -24.84 -12.31
C CYS A 274 17.61 -25.88 -11.61
N ASP A 275 18.14 -27.09 -11.60
CA ASP A 275 17.75 -28.38 -11.01
C ASP A 275 16.38 -28.54 -10.33
N ARG A 276 15.70 -29.66 -10.66
CA ARG A 276 14.35 -30.07 -10.24
C ARG A 276 14.14 -30.02 -8.70
N LYS A 277 15.22 -30.08 -7.93
CA LYS A 277 15.24 -30.02 -6.45
C LYS A 277 14.79 -28.68 -5.85
N LEU A 278 15.01 -27.54 -6.51
CA LEU A 278 14.53 -26.23 -6.04
C LEU A 278 13.02 -26.07 -6.26
N LEU A 279 12.48 -26.69 -7.31
CA LEU A 279 11.03 -26.77 -7.57
C LEU A 279 10.33 -27.64 -6.51
N ASP A 280 10.97 -28.74 -6.10
CA ASP A 280 10.50 -29.59 -5.01
C ASP A 280 10.52 -28.86 -3.65
N LEU A 281 11.52 -27.99 -3.41
CA LEU A 281 11.57 -27.13 -2.21
C LEU A 281 10.46 -26.07 -2.22
N ALA A 282 10.23 -25.40 -3.37
CA ALA A 282 9.17 -24.39 -3.50
C ALA A 282 7.76 -24.98 -3.30
N THR A 283 7.51 -26.16 -3.87
CA THR A 283 6.25 -26.89 -3.69
C THR A 283 6.09 -27.45 -2.27
N SER A 284 7.18 -27.87 -1.63
CA SER A 284 7.18 -28.31 -0.23
C SER A 284 6.91 -27.18 0.77
N ILE A 285 7.38 -25.94 0.50
CA ILE A 285 7.05 -24.77 1.31
C ILE A 285 5.55 -24.45 1.22
N LEU A 286 4.98 -24.47 0.01
CA LEU A 286 3.53 -24.30 -0.19
C LEU A 286 2.70 -25.39 0.53
N TRP A 287 3.16 -26.64 0.49
CA TRP A 287 2.46 -27.77 1.13
C TRP A 287 2.65 -27.83 2.65
N GLY A 288 3.83 -27.52 3.16
CA GLY A 288 4.14 -27.52 4.59
C GLY A 288 3.32 -26.50 5.39
N PHE A 289 3.04 -25.33 4.81
CA PHE A 289 2.15 -24.34 5.43
C PHE A 289 0.67 -24.75 5.43
N ARG A 290 0.21 -25.50 4.42
CA ARG A 290 -1.15 -26.03 4.37
C ARG A 290 -1.42 -27.03 5.50
N PHE A 291 -0.41 -27.80 5.91
CA PHE A 291 -0.49 -28.71 7.06
C PHE A 291 -0.42 -27.99 8.42
N TYR A 292 0.33 -26.89 8.54
CA TYR A 292 0.39 -26.14 9.79
C TYR A 292 -0.93 -25.43 10.15
N ASN A 293 -1.65 -24.91 9.15
CA ASN A 293 -2.97 -24.29 9.35
C ASN A 293 -4.13 -25.31 9.42
N GLY A 294 -3.95 -26.53 8.92
CA GLY A 294 -4.95 -27.61 9.01
C GLY A 294 -5.12 -28.19 10.43
N ASN A 295 -4.11 -28.09 11.29
CA ASN A 295 -4.12 -28.64 12.65
C ASN A 295 -4.60 -27.67 13.74
N LYS A 296 -5.06 -26.46 13.40
CA LYS A 296 -5.60 -25.49 14.37
C LYS A 296 -7.14 -25.42 14.44
N TYR A 297 -7.85 -26.29 13.71
CA TYR A 297 -9.32 -26.34 13.71
C TYR A 297 -9.92 -27.61 14.34
N HIS A 298 -9.10 -28.40 15.03
CA HIS A 298 -9.57 -29.52 15.84
C HIS A 298 -8.80 -29.55 17.16
N VAL A 299 -9.30 -28.84 18.17
CA VAL A 299 -9.55 -29.28 19.56
C VAL A 299 -10.37 -28.16 20.23
#